data_AF-A0A7J6LAZ8-F1
#
_entry.id   AF-A0A7J6LAZ8-F1
#
_cell.length_a   1.000
_cell.length_b   1.000
_cell.length_c   1.000
_cell.angle_alpha   90.00
_cell.angle_beta   90.00
_cell.angle_gamma   90.00
#
_symmetry.space_group_name_H-M   'P 1'
#
loop_
_entity.id
_entity.type
_entity.pdbx_description
1 polymer ?
#
loop_
_entity_poly.entity_id
_entity_poly.type
_entity_poly.pdbx_seq_one_letter_code
_entity_poly.pdbx_strand_id
1 'polypeptide(L)'
;MDTYGPQGTREGTADLGSSNLGSVSEGSYPSQQAVERGDFAMCTVQNPPDDGDDDDDRVALSDLIVIGGFRTYESPYPNENASLNPYPTYPYYLDDLWYYSTSGLLWREVFTAEKRPTPRVRRGAAAVTLRDQTGDAQLLMIGGRHHDDLFEDMWILDVQRSPRGARQWSRIDGTIRGRKPPPAAYHTLNYASTATGDMVVLLGGLTWSKTRIAETDVLRDLDRRCFKQAKVGQPFAKTYDESQTS
;
A
#
# COMPACT_ATOMS: atom_id res chain seq x y z
N MET A 1 -9.79 25.27 60.64
CA MET A 1 -8.44 25.51 61.18
C MET A 1 -7.45 25.32 60.05
N ASP A 2 -7.22 26.42 59.32
CA ASP A 2 -5.91 27.01 58.98
C ASP A 2 -4.83 26.07 58.39
N THR A 3 -4.66 26.04 57.06
CA THR A 3 -3.79 26.88 56.18
C THR A 3 -2.29 26.60 56.29
N TYR A 4 -1.66 26.26 55.14
CA TYR A 4 -0.26 26.48 54.67
C TYR A 4 -0.02 25.43 53.56
N GLY A 5 0.42 25.66 52.32
CA GLY A 5 0.84 26.79 51.49
C GLY A 5 1.50 26.17 50.22
N PRO A 6 1.42 26.75 49.00
CA PRO A 6 1.99 26.15 47.79
C PRO A 6 3.27 26.86 47.33
N GLN A 7 4.30 26.12 46.88
CA GLN A 7 5.40 26.68 46.07
C GLN A 7 6.06 25.61 45.18
N GLY A 8 6.37 25.96 43.93
CA GLY A 8 7.37 25.26 43.13
C GLY A 8 7.14 25.15 41.62
N THR A 9 6.88 26.27 40.92
CA THR A 9 7.06 26.34 39.46
C THR A 9 8.53 26.45 39.12
N ARG A 10 9.09 25.49 38.38
CA ARG A 10 10.41 25.56 37.76
C ARG A 10 10.25 25.85 36.27
N GLU A 11 10.56 27.08 35.88
CA GLU A 11 10.85 27.47 34.51
C GLU A 11 12.23 26.92 34.14
N GLY A 12 12.28 26.07 33.10
CA GLY A 12 13.50 25.63 32.47
C GLY A 12 13.62 26.28 31.10
N THR A 13 14.40 27.35 31.02
CA THR A 13 14.84 27.97 29.77
C THR A 13 15.78 27.02 29.02
N ALA A 14 15.33 26.49 27.88
CA ALA A 14 16.17 25.75 26.96
C ALA A 14 16.90 26.72 26.04
N ASP A 15 18.23 26.73 26.17
CA ASP A 15 19.18 27.47 25.36
C ASP A 15 19.30 26.82 23.97
N LEU A 16 18.92 27.54 22.93
CA LEU A 16 19.01 27.09 21.53
C LEU A 16 20.40 27.46 20.98
N GLY A 17 21.33 26.52 21.12
CA GLY A 17 22.63 26.59 20.45
C GLY A 17 22.48 26.50 18.93
N SER A 18 22.74 27.61 18.24
CA SER A 18 22.86 27.70 16.79
C SER A 18 24.17 27.05 16.32
N SER A 19 24.09 25.89 15.68
CA SER A 19 25.23 25.29 14.99
C SER A 19 25.10 25.43 13.47
N ASN A 20 26.17 26.01 12.90
CA ASN A 20 26.46 26.27 11.50
C ASN A 20 25.90 25.28 10.47
N LEU A 21 25.16 25.82 9.49
CA LEU A 21 24.88 25.17 8.21
C LEU A 21 26.10 25.32 7.30
N GLY A 22 26.86 24.24 7.15
CA GLY A 22 27.84 24.09 6.07
C GLY A 22 27.12 23.78 4.76
N SER A 23 27.36 24.60 3.74
CA SER A 23 26.89 24.39 2.37
C SER A 23 27.61 23.17 1.75
N VAL A 24 26.87 22.11 1.46
CA VAL A 24 27.36 20.96 0.70
C VAL A 24 26.98 21.17 -0.77
N SER A 25 27.98 21.10 -1.64
CA SER A 25 27.88 21.21 -3.09
C SER A 25 27.07 20.07 -3.69
N GLU A 26 26.11 20.40 -4.57
CA GLU A 26 25.31 19.45 -5.35
C GLU A 26 26.19 18.65 -6.31
N GLY A 27 26.42 17.38 -5.99
CA GLY A 27 26.96 16.39 -6.92
C GLY A 27 25.85 15.82 -7.80
N SER A 28 26.07 15.84 -9.11
CA SER A 28 25.20 15.23 -10.13
C SER A 28 25.07 13.72 -9.92
N TYR A 29 23.90 13.24 -9.47
CA TYR A 29 23.59 11.82 -9.41
C TYR A 29 23.12 11.30 -10.78
N PRO A 30 23.64 10.17 -11.28
CA PRO A 30 23.06 9.50 -12.44
C PRO A 30 21.66 8.98 -12.10
N SER A 31 20.71 9.14 -13.01
CA SER A 31 19.33 8.68 -12.89
C SER A 31 19.28 7.17 -12.66
N GLN A 32 19.16 6.75 -11.41
CA GLN A 32 18.78 5.38 -11.09
C GLN A 32 17.34 5.17 -11.54
N GLN A 33 17.13 4.31 -12.53
CA GLN A 33 15.80 3.75 -12.79
C GLN A 33 15.41 2.95 -11.55
N ALA A 34 14.50 3.50 -10.75
CA ALA A 34 13.88 2.78 -9.66
C ALA A 34 13.04 1.65 -10.28
N VAL A 35 13.54 0.42 -10.18
CA VAL A 35 12.74 -0.77 -10.46
C VAL A 35 11.70 -0.84 -9.34
N GLU A 36 10.49 -0.33 -9.59
CA GLU A 36 9.35 -0.46 -8.69
C GLU A 36 9.04 -1.97 -8.56
N ARG A 37 9.49 -2.58 -7.45
CA ARG A 37 9.14 -3.96 -7.09
C ARG A 37 7.66 -3.97 -6.70
N GLY A 38 6.91 -4.99 -7.14
CA GLY A 38 5.47 -5.07 -6.94
C GLY A 38 5.04 -4.90 -5.47
N ASP A 39 3.99 -4.07 -5.27
CA ASP A 39 3.40 -3.78 -3.96
C ASP A 39 2.28 -4.79 -3.67
N PHE A 40 2.47 -5.69 -2.70
CA PHE A 40 1.47 -6.67 -2.27
C PHE A 40 1.22 -6.59 -0.76
N ALA A 41 -0.02 -6.82 -0.34
CA ALA A 41 -0.33 -7.08 1.06
C ALA A 41 -0.17 -8.58 1.32
N MET A 42 0.60 -8.93 2.34
CA MET A 42 0.95 -10.31 2.66
C MET A 42 0.70 -10.56 4.14
N CYS A 43 0.06 -11.69 4.46
CA CYS A 43 -0.14 -12.13 5.84
C CYS A 43 -0.16 -13.65 5.94
N THR A 44 0.16 -14.17 7.12
CA THR A 44 0.12 -15.61 7.43
C THR A 44 -1.04 -15.92 8.36
N VAL A 45 -1.58 -17.14 8.26
CA VAL A 45 -2.59 -17.66 9.20
C VAL A 45 -1.99 -18.86 9.94
N GLN A 46 -2.01 -18.82 11.27
CA GLN A 46 -1.56 -19.91 12.14
C GLN A 46 -2.73 -20.48 12.94
N ASN A 47 -3.29 -21.62 12.54
CA ASN A 47 -4.37 -22.26 13.29
C ASN A 47 -3.88 -22.96 14.58
N PRO A 48 -4.78 -23.47 15.45
CA PRO A 48 -4.41 -24.43 16.48
C PRO A 48 -4.25 -25.86 15.91
N PRO A 49 -3.49 -26.76 16.57
CA PRO A 49 -3.23 -28.12 16.11
C PRO A 49 -4.51 -28.87 15.73
N ASP A 50 -4.45 -29.58 14.61
CA ASP A 50 -5.58 -30.28 13.99
C ASP A 50 -6.02 -31.51 14.82
N ASP A 51 -7.32 -31.60 15.12
CA ASP A 51 -7.91 -32.69 15.93
C ASP A 51 -8.21 -33.96 15.11
N GLY A 52 -7.83 -34.00 13.83
CA GLY A 52 -7.77 -35.23 13.03
C GLY A 52 -9.03 -35.60 12.24
N ASP A 53 -9.85 -34.61 11.85
CA ASP A 53 -10.92 -34.82 10.88
C ASP A 53 -10.47 -34.36 9.48
N ASP A 54 -10.40 -35.31 8.53
CA ASP A 54 -9.94 -35.22 7.13
C ASP A 54 -10.79 -34.28 6.23
N ASP A 55 -11.02 -33.03 6.63
CA ASP A 55 -11.61 -32.00 5.78
C ASP A 55 -10.50 -31.17 5.11
N ASP A 56 -10.08 -31.58 3.90
CA ASP A 56 -9.13 -30.93 2.97
C ASP A 56 -9.50 -29.46 2.59
N ASP A 57 -10.61 -28.96 3.14
CA ASP A 57 -11.15 -27.61 2.93
C ASP A 57 -10.78 -26.58 4.00
N ARG A 58 -10.16 -26.99 5.10
CA ARG A 58 -9.65 -26.04 6.10
C ARG A 58 -8.37 -25.35 5.61
N VAL A 59 -8.20 -24.07 5.98
CA VAL A 59 -6.92 -23.37 5.84
C VAL A 59 -5.93 -24.08 6.74
N ALA A 60 -4.82 -24.58 6.20
CA ALA A 60 -3.87 -25.31 7.01
C ALA A 60 -3.05 -24.35 7.88
N LEU A 61 -2.40 -24.91 8.89
CA LEU A 61 -1.69 -24.26 9.99
C LEU A 61 -0.59 -23.24 9.64
N SER A 62 -0.32 -22.97 8.36
CA SER A 62 0.72 -22.04 7.93
C SER A 62 0.48 -21.50 6.53
N ASP A 63 -0.78 -21.33 6.13
CA ASP A 63 -1.06 -20.82 4.79
C ASP A 63 -0.68 -19.33 4.69
N LEU A 64 0.01 -18.99 3.60
CA LEU A 64 0.30 -17.61 3.23
C LEU A 64 -0.83 -17.09 2.35
N ILE A 65 -1.38 -15.92 2.71
CA ILE A 65 -2.42 -15.24 1.94
C ILE A 65 -1.84 -14.01 1.26
N VAL A 66 -2.12 -13.86 -0.03
CA VAL A 66 -1.77 -12.69 -0.85
C VAL A 66 -3.07 -12.12 -1.43
N ILE A 67 -3.29 -10.82 -1.26
CA ILE A 67 -4.50 -10.13 -1.76
C ILE A 67 -4.09 -9.01 -2.70
N GLY A 68 -4.66 -9.07 -3.91
CA GLY A 68 -4.56 -8.05 -4.94
C GLY A 68 -3.12 -7.68 -5.28
N GLY A 69 -2.87 -6.38 -5.38
CA GLY A 69 -1.55 -5.84 -5.69
C GLY A 69 -1.55 -4.97 -6.94
N PHE A 70 -0.35 -4.63 -7.39
CA PHE A 70 -0.13 -3.79 -8.56
C PHE A 70 0.94 -4.40 -9.46
N ARG A 71 0.65 -4.44 -10.75
CA ARG A 71 1.61 -4.82 -11.78
C ARG A 71 2.01 -3.63 -12.64
N THR A 72 3.21 -3.70 -13.18
CA THR A 72 3.66 -2.82 -14.26
C THR A 72 3.55 -3.55 -15.60
N TYR A 73 3.70 -2.81 -16.70
CA TYR A 73 3.76 -3.42 -18.03
C TYR A 73 4.95 -4.38 -18.18
N GLU A 74 6.01 -4.21 -17.38
CA GLU A 74 7.24 -5.00 -17.40
C GLU A 74 7.11 -6.35 -16.67
N SER A 75 6.02 -6.52 -15.90
CA SER A 75 5.72 -7.76 -15.17
C SER A 75 4.37 -8.35 -15.61
N PRO A 76 4.23 -8.73 -16.91
CA PRO A 76 3.02 -9.40 -17.35
C PRO A 76 2.88 -10.75 -16.65
N TYR A 77 1.64 -11.16 -16.36
CA TYR A 77 1.34 -12.54 -15.98
C TYR A 77 1.93 -13.47 -17.04
N PRO A 78 2.48 -14.65 -16.71
CA PRO A 78 2.82 -15.63 -17.72
C PRO A 78 1.54 -15.95 -18.51
N ASN A 79 1.43 -15.41 -19.72
CA ASN A 79 0.39 -15.80 -20.63
C ASN A 79 0.91 -17.00 -21.41
N GLU A 80 0.12 -18.06 -21.46
CA GLU A 80 0.49 -19.25 -22.26
C GLU A 80 0.56 -18.91 -23.77
N ASN A 81 0.01 -17.76 -24.19
CA ASN A 81 -0.01 -17.27 -25.56
C ASN A 81 0.51 -15.82 -25.69
N ALA A 82 1.77 -15.59 -25.32
CA ALA A 82 2.50 -14.33 -25.56
C ALA A 82 2.50 -13.86 -27.03
N SER A 83 2.22 -14.75 -27.97
CA SER A 83 2.26 -14.52 -29.42
C SER A 83 1.05 -13.78 -30.00
N LEU A 84 -0.09 -13.71 -29.29
CA LEU A 84 -1.33 -13.13 -29.83
C LEU A 84 -1.65 -11.72 -29.31
N ASN A 85 -1.06 -11.32 -28.19
CA ASN A 85 -1.09 -9.94 -27.70
C ASN A 85 0.10 -9.69 -26.77
N PRO A 86 1.17 -9.02 -27.22
CA PRO A 86 2.37 -8.80 -26.39
C PRO A 86 2.11 -7.89 -25.19
N TYR A 87 0.98 -7.17 -25.19
CA TYR A 87 0.51 -6.35 -24.08
C TYR A 87 -0.90 -6.80 -23.70
N PRO A 88 -1.03 -7.84 -22.87
CA PRO A 88 -2.36 -8.21 -22.45
C PRO A 88 -3.00 -7.04 -21.70
N THR A 89 -4.23 -6.68 -22.05
CA THR A 89 -5.03 -5.59 -21.48
C THR A 89 -5.54 -5.97 -20.09
N TYR A 90 -4.67 -6.53 -19.26
CA TYR A 90 -5.04 -6.91 -17.92
C TYR A 90 -4.98 -5.69 -16.99
N PRO A 91 -5.88 -5.59 -16.00
CA PRO A 91 -5.95 -4.42 -15.12
C PRO A 91 -4.65 -4.24 -14.33
N TYR A 92 -4.14 -3.01 -14.20
CA TYR A 92 -2.92 -2.74 -13.42
C TYR A 92 -3.06 -3.07 -11.93
N TYR A 93 -4.29 -3.00 -11.43
CA TYR A 93 -4.65 -3.38 -10.06
C TYR A 93 -5.30 -4.75 -10.07
N LEU A 94 -4.89 -5.56 -9.11
CA LEU A 94 -5.41 -6.92 -8.94
C LEU A 94 -6.41 -6.94 -7.77
N ASP A 95 -7.43 -7.77 -7.88
CA ASP A 95 -8.43 -8.10 -6.84
C ASP A 95 -8.46 -9.60 -6.52
N ASP A 96 -7.50 -10.35 -7.04
CA ASP A 96 -7.35 -11.77 -6.79
C ASP A 96 -6.93 -12.03 -5.35
N LEU A 97 -7.26 -13.23 -4.88
CA LEU A 97 -6.91 -13.73 -3.57
C LEU A 97 -6.22 -15.07 -3.76
N TRP A 98 -4.98 -15.17 -3.32
CA TRP A 98 -4.19 -16.37 -3.43
C TRP A 98 -3.87 -16.91 -2.05
N TYR A 99 -3.89 -18.23 -1.91
CA TYR A 99 -3.25 -18.91 -0.79
C TYR A 99 -2.14 -19.81 -1.29
N TYR A 100 -1.05 -19.84 -0.53
CA TYR A 100 -0.04 -20.86 -0.64
C TYR A 100 -0.21 -21.83 0.52
N SER A 101 -0.52 -23.09 0.18
CA SER A 101 -0.56 -24.16 1.17
C SER A 101 0.84 -24.66 1.43
N THR A 102 1.29 -24.64 2.68
CA THR A 102 2.58 -25.21 3.07
C THR A 102 2.54 -26.74 3.14
N SER A 103 1.38 -27.33 3.45
CA SER A 103 1.20 -28.78 3.47
C SER A 103 1.24 -29.35 2.06
N GLY A 104 0.56 -28.70 1.11
CA GLY A 104 0.52 -29.11 -0.30
C GLY A 104 1.61 -28.50 -1.18
N LEU A 105 2.39 -27.56 -0.65
CA LEU A 105 3.40 -26.75 -1.36
C LEU A 105 2.90 -26.15 -2.68
N LEU A 106 1.65 -25.70 -2.70
CA LEU A 106 0.98 -25.27 -3.92
C LEU A 106 0.25 -23.94 -3.73
N TRP A 107 0.22 -23.15 -4.81
CA TRP A 107 -0.59 -21.95 -4.93
C TRP A 107 -1.97 -22.29 -5.47
N ARG A 108 -3.01 -21.68 -4.88
CA ARG A 108 -4.38 -21.77 -5.38
C ARG A 108 -5.07 -20.42 -5.22
N GLU A 109 -5.84 -20.07 -6.23
CA GLU A 109 -6.72 -18.90 -6.20
C GLU A 109 -7.98 -19.21 -5.38
N VAL A 110 -8.48 -18.19 -4.66
CA VAL A 110 -9.69 -18.26 -3.85
C VAL A 110 -10.77 -17.39 -4.47
N PHE A 111 -11.82 -18.03 -4.95
CA PHE A 111 -13.02 -17.32 -5.39
C PHE A 111 -13.90 -16.99 -4.19
N THR A 112 -14.19 -15.71 -3.97
CA THR A 112 -15.15 -15.27 -2.95
C THR A 112 -16.58 -15.27 -3.50
N ALA A 113 -17.58 -15.30 -2.62
CA ALA A 113 -18.99 -15.34 -3.02
C ALA A 113 -19.38 -14.12 -3.89
N GLU A 114 -19.72 -14.38 -5.17
CA GLU A 114 -19.94 -13.36 -6.23
C GLU A 114 -21.01 -12.30 -5.92
N LYS A 115 -21.97 -12.60 -5.03
CA LYS A 115 -23.16 -11.75 -4.80
C LYS A 115 -23.00 -10.70 -3.71
N ARG A 116 -21.80 -10.50 -3.16
CA ARG A 116 -21.59 -9.60 -2.01
C ARG A 116 -20.54 -8.55 -2.30
N PRO A 117 -20.65 -7.38 -1.64
CA PRO A 117 -19.72 -6.30 -1.88
C PRO A 117 -18.30 -6.77 -1.54
N THR A 118 -17.39 -6.59 -2.48
CA THR A 118 -15.96 -6.84 -2.32
C THR A 118 -15.22 -5.50 -2.27
N PRO A 119 -14.02 -5.47 -1.65
CA PRO A 119 -13.16 -4.31 -1.74
C PRO A 119 -12.84 -4.02 -3.20
N ARG A 120 -12.91 -2.76 -3.61
CA ARG A 120 -12.39 -2.34 -4.92
C ARG A 120 -10.91 -2.69 -5.06
N VAL A 121 -10.49 -3.04 -6.28
CA VAL A 121 -9.08 -3.19 -6.68
C VAL A 121 -8.22 -2.05 -6.13
N ARG A 122 -7.08 -2.38 -5.52
CA ARG A 122 -6.25 -1.40 -4.79
C ARG A 122 -4.81 -1.85 -4.63
N ARG A 123 -3.92 -0.88 -4.41
CA ARG A 123 -2.52 -1.12 -4.01
C ARG A 123 -2.17 -0.34 -2.75
N GLY A 124 -1.14 -0.79 -2.03
CA GLY A 124 -0.69 -0.15 -0.79
C GLY A 124 -1.74 -0.18 0.33
N ALA A 125 -2.70 -1.10 0.29
CA ALA A 125 -3.54 -1.40 1.45
C ALA A 125 -2.71 -2.21 2.46
N ALA A 126 -3.01 -2.08 3.75
CA ALA A 126 -2.45 -2.99 4.74
C ALA A 126 -3.48 -4.04 5.12
N ALA A 127 -3.00 -5.28 5.29
CA ALA A 127 -3.82 -6.38 5.75
C ALA A 127 -3.12 -7.13 6.89
N VAL A 128 -3.91 -7.68 7.81
CA VAL A 128 -3.43 -8.48 8.92
C VAL A 128 -4.44 -9.59 9.25
N THR A 129 -3.93 -10.75 9.66
CA THR A 129 -4.78 -11.80 10.21
C THR A 129 -5.12 -11.48 11.66
N LEU A 130 -6.40 -11.51 11.97
CA LEU A 130 -6.95 -11.46 13.32
C LEU A 130 -7.24 -12.88 13.77
N ARG A 131 -7.06 -13.14 15.07
CA ARG A 131 -7.51 -14.39 15.70
C ARG A 131 -7.04 -15.64 14.94
N ASP A 132 -5.80 -15.57 14.45
CA ASP A 132 -5.18 -16.63 13.69
C ASP A 132 -5.16 -17.93 14.50
N GLN A 133 -4.84 -17.84 15.79
CA GLN A 133 -4.72 -18.99 16.69
C GLN A 133 -6.05 -19.64 17.12
N THR A 134 -7.23 -19.12 16.74
CA THR A 134 -8.50 -19.49 17.41
C THR A 134 -9.55 -20.18 16.54
N GLY A 135 -9.22 -20.72 15.37
CA GLY A 135 -10.21 -21.46 14.56
C GLY A 135 -11.35 -20.58 14.02
N ASP A 136 -11.19 -19.26 14.13
CA ASP A 136 -12.10 -18.23 13.63
C ASP A 136 -11.31 -17.08 12.98
N ALA A 137 -10.17 -17.44 12.37
CA ALA A 137 -9.25 -16.49 11.77
C ALA A 137 -9.97 -15.62 10.74
N GLN A 138 -9.66 -14.33 10.79
CA GLN A 138 -10.23 -13.32 9.91
C GLN A 138 -9.12 -12.47 9.32
N LEU A 139 -9.28 -12.05 8.08
CA LEU A 139 -8.35 -11.13 7.44
C LEU A 139 -8.95 -9.72 7.49
N LEU A 140 -8.30 -8.82 8.21
CA LEU A 140 -8.64 -7.39 8.23
C LEU A 140 -7.79 -6.66 7.19
N MET A 141 -8.43 -5.85 6.35
CA MET A 141 -7.78 -4.96 5.39
C MET A 141 -8.27 -3.52 5.57
N ILE A 142 -7.34 -2.56 5.51
CA ILE A 142 -7.61 -1.13 5.66
C ILE A 142 -7.00 -0.35 4.50
N GLY A 143 -7.77 0.61 3.99
CA GLY A 143 -7.29 1.67 3.10
C GLY A 143 -6.64 1.19 1.80
N GLY A 144 -5.56 1.84 1.40
CA GLY A 144 -4.93 1.66 0.09
C GLY A 144 -5.40 2.67 -0.94
N ARG A 145 -5.07 2.46 -2.21
CA ARG A 145 -5.43 3.39 -3.29
C ARG A 145 -5.80 2.70 -4.59
N HIS A 146 -6.63 3.37 -5.36
CA HIS A 146 -6.85 3.07 -6.78
C HIS A 146 -6.62 4.33 -7.60
N HIS A 147 -5.54 4.33 -8.39
CA HIS A 147 -4.99 5.55 -8.99
C HIS A 147 -4.77 6.61 -7.91
N ASP A 148 -5.48 7.72 -8.02
CA ASP A 148 -5.35 8.87 -7.15
C ASP A 148 -6.45 8.94 -6.07
N ASP A 149 -7.33 7.93 -6.04
CA ASP A 149 -8.35 7.78 -5.02
C ASP A 149 -7.76 6.99 -3.85
N LEU A 150 -7.60 7.66 -2.71
CA LEU A 150 -7.28 7.03 -1.44
C LEU A 150 -8.52 6.43 -0.80
N PHE A 151 -8.36 5.29 -0.17
CA PHE A 151 -9.41 4.61 0.56
C PHE A 151 -9.23 4.74 2.07
N GLU A 152 -10.36 4.84 2.78
CA GLU A 152 -10.48 4.82 4.25
C GLU A 152 -11.40 3.70 4.73
N ASP A 153 -11.83 2.83 3.81
CA ASP A 153 -12.72 1.72 4.12
C ASP A 153 -11.95 0.60 4.83
N MET A 154 -12.72 -0.19 5.58
CA MET A 154 -12.22 -1.31 6.37
C MET A 154 -13.04 -2.53 6.02
N TRP A 155 -12.34 -3.64 5.78
CA TRP A 155 -12.91 -4.88 5.27
C TRP A 155 -12.42 -6.05 6.10
N ILE A 156 -13.32 -6.99 6.37
CA ILE A 156 -12.98 -8.28 6.95
C ILE A 156 -13.37 -9.37 5.96
N LEU A 157 -12.46 -10.33 5.75
CA LEU A 157 -12.74 -11.59 5.09
C LEU A 157 -12.72 -12.71 6.13
N ASP A 158 -13.80 -13.50 6.15
CA ASP A 158 -13.82 -14.77 6.85
C ASP A 158 -13.04 -15.80 6.02
N VAL A 159 -11.82 -16.13 6.46
CA VAL A 159 -10.90 -17.01 5.73
C VAL A 159 -11.11 -18.48 6.05
N GLN A 160 -11.76 -18.80 7.18
CA GLN A 160 -12.00 -20.18 7.60
C GLN A 160 -13.35 -20.74 7.16
N ARG A 161 -14.21 -19.88 6.58
CA ARG A 161 -15.51 -20.31 6.06
C ARG A 161 -15.37 -21.45 5.04
N SER A 162 -16.11 -22.53 5.30
CA SER A 162 -16.26 -23.69 4.43
C SER A 162 -17.65 -23.72 3.77
N PRO A 163 -17.78 -24.13 2.49
CA PRO A 163 -16.68 -24.42 1.55
C PRO A 163 -15.88 -23.15 1.19
N ARG A 164 -14.67 -23.29 0.62
CA ARG A 164 -13.80 -22.12 0.30
C ARG A 164 -14.50 -21.05 -0.56
N GLY A 165 -15.38 -21.46 -1.47
CA GLY A 165 -16.19 -20.55 -2.29
C GLY A 165 -17.24 -19.74 -1.52
N ALA A 166 -17.52 -20.10 -0.26
CA ALA A 166 -18.43 -19.38 0.62
C ALA A 166 -17.73 -18.25 1.41
N ARG A 167 -16.40 -18.15 1.33
CA ARG A 167 -15.63 -17.05 1.93
C ARG A 167 -16.13 -15.71 1.41
N GLN A 168 -16.18 -14.75 2.32
CA GLN A 168 -16.97 -13.56 2.10
C GLN A 168 -16.36 -12.32 2.73
N TRP A 169 -16.22 -11.29 1.90
CA TRP A 169 -15.92 -9.96 2.37
C TRP A 169 -17.12 -9.32 3.07
N SER A 170 -16.83 -8.57 4.12
CA SER A 170 -17.77 -7.72 4.84
C SER A 170 -17.12 -6.37 5.11
N ARG A 171 -17.79 -5.29 4.73
CA ARG A 171 -17.35 -3.93 5.02
C ARG A 171 -17.73 -3.57 6.45
N ILE A 172 -16.77 -3.14 7.27
CA ILE A 172 -16.95 -2.96 8.72
C ILE A 172 -16.76 -1.51 9.21
N ASP A 173 -16.34 -0.59 8.34
CA ASP A 173 -16.12 0.80 8.74
C ASP A 173 -17.39 1.48 9.28
N GLY A 174 -18.58 1.04 8.85
CA GLY A 174 -19.86 1.55 9.37
C GLY A 174 -20.18 1.14 10.82
N THR A 175 -19.54 0.10 11.35
CA THR A 175 -19.80 -0.40 12.71
C THR A 175 -18.85 0.21 13.76
N ILE A 176 -17.77 0.85 13.31
CA ILE A 176 -16.74 1.43 14.16
C ILE A 176 -17.20 2.79 14.69
N ARG A 177 -17.11 2.96 16.02
CA ARG A 177 -17.43 4.21 16.71
C ARG A 177 -16.18 5.09 16.80
N GLY A 178 -16.40 6.41 16.87
CA GLY A 178 -15.32 7.39 17.06
C GLY A 178 -14.76 7.92 15.73
N ARG A 179 -13.61 8.60 15.82
CA ARG A 179 -12.92 9.16 14.65
C ARG A 179 -12.14 8.07 13.95
N LYS A 180 -12.35 7.93 12.64
CA LYS A 180 -11.56 7.04 11.79
C LYS A 180 -10.24 7.71 11.40
N PRO A 181 -9.18 6.93 11.11
CA PRO A 181 -8.00 7.43 10.44
C PRO A 181 -8.37 8.09 9.10
N PRO A 182 -7.61 9.10 8.63
CA PRO A 182 -7.82 9.65 7.30
C PRO A 182 -7.54 8.60 6.20
N PRO A 183 -8.06 8.79 4.99
CA PRO A 183 -7.70 7.96 3.83
C PRO A 183 -6.19 7.93 3.63
N ALA A 184 -5.63 6.73 3.53
CA ALA A 184 -4.19 6.53 3.42
C ALA A 184 -3.83 5.23 2.69
N ALA A 185 -2.70 5.25 2.01
CA ALA A 185 -2.03 4.07 1.45
C ALA A 185 -0.63 3.92 2.05
N TYR A 186 0.00 2.76 1.89
CA TYR A 186 1.36 2.49 2.34
C TYR A 186 1.56 2.63 3.85
N HIS A 187 0.50 2.42 4.62
CA HIS A 187 0.57 2.30 6.07
C HIS A 187 0.92 0.86 6.45
N THR A 188 1.26 0.65 7.71
CA THR A 188 1.49 -0.68 8.28
C THR A 188 0.39 -1.00 9.29
N LEU A 189 -0.01 -2.28 9.32
CA LEU A 189 -1.04 -2.79 10.22
C LEU A 189 -0.46 -3.93 11.02
N ASN A 190 -0.57 -3.86 12.33
CA ASN A 190 -0.10 -4.90 13.24
C ASN A 190 -1.24 -5.34 14.13
N TYR A 191 -1.32 -6.65 14.38
CA TYR A 191 -2.30 -7.26 15.26
C TYR A 191 -1.58 -7.85 16.46
N ALA A 192 -2.14 -7.66 17.65
CA ALA A 192 -1.72 -8.31 18.87
C ALA A 192 -2.96 -8.75 19.65
N SER A 193 -3.05 -10.05 19.94
CA SER A 193 -4.00 -10.54 20.92
C SER A 193 -3.36 -10.42 22.31
N THR A 194 -4.05 -9.75 23.23
CA THR A 194 -3.56 -9.52 24.60
C THR A 194 -4.54 -10.13 25.60
N ALA A 195 -4.09 -10.33 26.85
CA ALA A 195 -4.97 -10.81 27.92
C ALA A 195 -6.19 -9.90 28.18
N THR A 196 -6.09 -8.62 27.78
CA THR A 196 -7.16 -7.63 27.91
C THR A 196 -8.04 -7.50 26.67
N GLY A 197 -7.73 -8.24 25.60
CA GLY A 197 -8.45 -8.23 24.33
C GLY A 197 -7.56 -8.01 23.13
N ASP A 198 -8.20 -7.93 21.97
CA ASP A 198 -7.54 -7.78 20.68
C ASP A 198 -7.19 -6.31 20.40
N MET A 199 -5.97 -6.06 19.91
CA MET A 199 -5.51 -4.74 19.51
C MET A 199 -5.00 -4.77 18.08
N VAL A 200 -5.43 -3.78 17.29
CA VAL A 200 -4.91 -3.51 15.95
C VAL A 200 -4.26 -2.13 15.97
N VAL A 201 -2.98 -2.06 15.59
CA VAL A 201 -2.21 -0.83 15.54
C VAL A 201 -1.94 -0.47 14.08
N LEU A 202 -2.46 0.69 13.68
CA LEU A 202 -2.23 1.30 12.38
C LEU A 202 -1.14 2.37 12.51
N LEU A 203 -0.05 2.24 11.75
CA LEU A 203 1.09 3.16 11.81
C LEU A 203 1.43 3.75 10.43
N GLY A 204 1.61 5.07 10.41
CA GLY A 204 2.09 5.82 9.25
C GLY A 204 1.08 5.87 8.10
N GLY A 205 1.62 5.82 6.88
CA GLY A 205 0.87 5.95 5.65
C GLY A 205 1.05 7.30 4.96
N LEU A 206 0.76 7.30 3.68
CA LEU A 206 0.75 8.46 2.81
C LEU A 206 -0.69 8.87 2.53
N THR A 207 -0.94 10.17 2.69
CA THR A 207 -2.21 10.81 2.36
C THR A 207 -1.94 11.99 1.42
N TRP A 208 -2.83 12.22 0.47
CA TRP A 208 -2.74 13.33 -0.48
C TRP A 208 -4.13 13.70 -0.99
N SER A 209 -4.23 14.92 -1.52
CA SER A 209 -5.44 15.36 -2.20
C SER A 209 -5.47 14.83 -3.62
N LYS A 210 -6.65 14.43 -4.08
CA LYS A 210 -6.86 14.04 -5.47
C LYS A 210 -6.38 15.15 -6.41
N THR A 211 -5.50 14.79 -7.32
CA THR A 211 -4.97 15.61 -8.41
C THR A 211 -6.12 16.16 -9.21
N ARG A 212 -6.16 17.48 -9.34
CA ARG A 212 -7.09 18.16 -10.23
C ARG A 212 -6.56 18.06 -11.64
N ILE A 213 -6.84 16.94 -12.31
CA ILE A 213 -6.30 16.62 -13.65
C ILE A 213 -6.47 17.80 -14.62
N ALA A 214 -7.66 18.40 -14.65
CA ALA A 214 -7.95 19.55 -15.51
C ALA A 214 -7.02 20.75 -15.25
N GLU A 215 -6.70 21.03 -13.98
CA GLU A 215 -5.79 22.12 -13.61
C GLU A 215 -4.34 21.75 -13.95
N THR A 216 -3.92 20.52 -13.66
CA THR A 216 -2.56 20.06 -13.96
C THR A 216 -2.28 19.97 -15.47
N ASP A 217 -3.28 19.62 -16.27
CA ASP A 217 -3.12 19.54 -17.73
C ASP A 217 -2.98 20.93 -18.35
N VAL A 218 -3.74 21.93 -17.86
CA VAL A 218 -3.57 23.33 -18.27
C VAL A 218 -2.16 23.83 -17.96
N LEU A 219 -1.63 23.54 -16.77
CA LEU A 219 -0.27 23.91 -16.39
C LEU A 219 0.79 23.17 -17.23
N ARG A 220 0.62 21.86 -17.48
CA ARG A 220 1.52 21.09 -18.36
C ARG A 220 1.53 21.62 -19.80
N ASP A 221 0.39 22.04 -20.32
CA ASP A 221 0.31 22.62 -21.66
C ASP A 221 0.93 24.02 -21.74
N LEU A 222 0.88 24.79 -20.66
CA LEU A 222 1.66 26.04 -20.54
C LEU A 222 3.16 25.72 -20.56
N ASP A 223 3.63 24.80 -19.71
CA ASP A 223 5.04 24.39 -19.66
C ASP A 223 5.55 23.87 -21.02
N ARG A 224 4.76 23.04 -21.70
CA ARG A 224 5.08 22.53 -23.05
C ARG A 224 5.22 23.66 -24.07
N ARG A 225 4.37 24.70 -23.98
CA ARG A 225 4.47 25.88 -24.86
C ARG A 225 5.71 26.70 -24.54
N CYS A 226 5.98 26.96 -23.27
CA CYS A 226 7.19 27.67 -22.83
C CYS A 226 8.47 26.94 -23.27
N PHE A 227 8.52 25.62 -23.11
CA PHE A 227 9.66 24.80 -23.55
C PHE A 227 9.88 24.86 -25.06
N LYS A 228 8.79 24.83 -25.86
CA LYS A 228 8.87 25.00 -27.32
C LYS A 228 9.40 26.39 -27.71
N GLN A 229 8.93 27.44 -27.05
CA GLN A 229 9.38 28.81 -27.31
C GLN A 229 10.86 29.02 -26.95
N ALA A 230 11.31 28.47 -25.82
CA ALA A 230 12.71 28.52 -25.40
C ALA A 230 13.65 27.87 -26.44
N LYS A 231 13.21 26.80 -27.10
CA LYS A 231 13.98 26.15 -28.18
C LYS A 231 14.03 26.98 -29.46
N VAL A 232 12.96 27.71 -29.80
CA VAL A 232 12.91 28.56 -31.00
C VAL A 232 13.72 29.84 -30.81
N GLY A 233 13.90 30.28 -29.56
CA GLY A 233 14.67 31.47 -29.20
C GLY A 233 16.17 31.27 -28.97
N GLN A 234 16.71 30.04 -29.06
CA GLN A 234 18.15 29.84 -29.02
C GLN A 234 18.76 30.03 -30.42
N PRO A 235 19.58 31.07 -30.68
CA PRO A 235 20.47 31.03 -31.83
C PRO A 235 21.42 29.84 -31.63
N PHE A 236 21.43 28.90 -32.58
CA PHE A 236 22.47 27.89 -32.69
C PHE A 236 23.81 28.60 -32.52
N ALA A 237 24.55 28.24 -31.46
CA ALA A 237 25.89 28.75 -31.23
C ALA A 237 26.67 28.59 -32.55
N LYS A 238 27.13 29.73 -33.08
CA LYS A 238 28.03 29.75 -34.23
C LYS A 238 29.19 28.81 -33.92
N THR A 239 29.45 27.90 -34.85
CA THR A 239 30.71 27.18 -34.99
C THR A 239 31.86 28.12 -34.66
N TYR A 240 32.63 27.80 -33.62
CA TYR A 240 33.93 28.41 -33.39
C TYR A 240 34.81 28.03 -34.58
N ASP A 241 35.14 29.01 -35.42
CA ASP A 241 36.12 28.88 -36.48
C ASP A 241 37.50 29.15 -35.88
N GLU A 242 38.28 28.09 -35.65
CA GLU A 242 39.64 28.11 -35.11
C GLU A 242 40.71 28.45 -36.17
N SER A 243 40.37 29.15 -37.27
CA SER A 243 41.31 29.40 -38.37
C SER A 243 42.01 30.77 -38.38
N GLN A 244 42.23 31.40 -37.22
CA GLN A 244 43.17 32.54 -37.13
C GLN A 244 44.22 32.36 -36.04
N THR A 245 45.17 31.46 -36.31
CA THR A 245 46.57 31.61 -35.87
C THR A 245 47.50 31.16 -36.99
N SER A 246 47.87 32.09 -37.87
CA SER A 246 49.18 32.16 -38.53
C SER A 246 49.35 33.48 -39.27
#